data_AF-A0A3D5DPX8-F1
#
_entry.id   AF-A0A3D5DPX8-F1
#
_cell.length_a   1.000
_cell.length_b   1.000
_cell.length_c   1.000
_cell.angle_alpha   90.00
_cell.angle_beta   90.00
_cell.angle_gamma   90.00
#
_symmetry.space_group_name_H-M   'P 1'
#
loop_
_entity.id
_entity.type
_entity.pdbx_description
1 polymer ?
#
loop_
_entity_poly.entity_id
_entity_poly.type
_entity_poly.pdbx_seq_one_letter_code
_entity_poly.pdbx_strand_id
1 'polypeptide(L)'
;MQVRTQLTAPLLTLPGAGPTVPVVNSRGLTTEVNVPDPASSPPAGDLAFLVHHEGDDVAVAVRDTDPGGTTGAYLASGERFAIEAREAIPLGHKIALRDLAEDENVTEYGVLIGLTRRPIQAGTLVHTHNLRSARWRSSV
;
A
#
# COMPACT_ATOMS: atom_id res chain seq x y z
N MET A 1 24.42 -49.29 30.05
CA MET A 1 24.43 -49.75 28.64
C MET A 1 23.16 -49.22 27.98
N GLN A 2 23.33 -48.21 27.12
CA GLN A 2 22.41 -47.56 26.17
C GLN A 2 21.03 -47.05 26.66
N VAL A 3 20.96 -45.74 26.94
CA VAL A 3 19.71 -44.97 26.87
C VAL A 3 19.55 -44.49 25.43
N ARG A 4 18.49 -44.92 24.75
CA ARG A 4 18.15 -44.51 23.38
C ARG A 4 17.49 -43.14 23.42
N THR A 5 18.16 -42.12 22.89
CA THR A 5 17.56 -40.80 22.62
C THR A 5 16.75 -40.89 21.32
N GLN A 6 15.42 -40.82 21.41
CA GLN A 6 14.55 -40.63 20.25
C GLN A 6 14.73 -39.19 19.75
N LEU A 7 15.23 -39.01 18.52
CA LEU A 7 15.16 -37.74 17.81
C LEU A 7 13.72 -37.53 17.32
N THR A 8 12.99 -36.61 17.95
CA THR A 8 11.73 -36.07 17.40
C THR A 8 12.07 -35.08 16.28
N ALA A 9 11.55 -35.34 15.08
CA ALA A 9 11.68 -34.45 13.93
C ALA A 9 10.97 -33.10 14.17
N PRO A 10 11.51 -31.97 13.69
CA PRO A 10 10.82 -30.69 13.80
C PRO A 10 9.63 -30.63 12.84
N LEU A 11 8.51 -30.15 13.37
CA LEU A 11 7.24 -29.91 12.70
C LEU A 11 7.41 -28.90 11.55
N LEU A 12 6.93 -29.26 10.37
CA LEU A 12 6.93 -28.45 9.17
C LEU A 12 6.02 -27.22 9.37
N THR A 13 6.59 -26.02 9.50
CA THR A 13 5.84 -24.76 9.51
C THR A 13 5.23 -24.51 8.14
N LEU A 14 3.90 -24.38 8.08
CA LEU A 14 3.16 -23.90 6.90
C LEU A 14 3.39 -22.38 6.75
N PRO A 15 3.57 -21.86 5.52
CA PRO A 15 3.74 -20.42 5.31
C PRO A 15 2.38 -19.72 5.50
N GLY A 16 2.28 -18.82 6.49
CA GLY A 16 1.12 -17.92 6.65
C GLY A 16 0.56 -17.76 8.07
N ALA A 17 1.10 -18.44 9.08
CA ALA A 17 0.73 -18.20 10.48
C ALA A 17 1.74 -17.24 11.13
N GLY A 18 1.32 -15.99 11.37
CA GLY A 18 2.09 -15.04 12.17
C GLY A 18 2.34 -15.57 13.59
N PRO A 19 3.28 -14.98 14.35
CA PRO A 19 3.59 -15.43 15.70
C PRO A 19 2.37 -15.27 16.62
N THR A 20 1.83 -16.39 17.12
CA THR A 20 0.73 -16.38 18.09
C THR A 20 1.31 -16.16 19.49
N VAL A 21 0.84 -15.13 20.19
CA VAL A 21 1.24 -14.85 21.58
C VAL A 21 0.08 -15.12 22.54
N PRO A 22 0.31 -15.81 23.67
CA PRO A 22 -0.71 -16.02 24.68
C PRO A 22 -0.94 -14.72 25.46
N VAL A 23 -2.15 -14.15 25.39
CA VAL A 23 -2.54 -12.99 26.19
C VAL A 23 -3.48 -13.44 27.30
N VAL A 24 -3.20 -13.03 28.54
CA VAL A 24 -4.07 -13.26 29.70
C VAL A 24 -4.99 -12.06 29.89
N ASN A 25 -6.30 -12.28 29.91
CA ASN A 25 -7.25 -11.21 30.18
C ASN A 25 -7.37 -10.93 31.69
N SER A 26 -8.10 -9.87 32.05
CA SER A 26 -8.32 -9.46 33.44
C SER A 26 -9.06 -10.47 34.32
N ARG A 27 -9.53 -11.59 33.74
CA ARG A 27 -10.16 -12.72 34.44
C ARG A 27 -9.24 -13.95 34.55
N GLY A 28 -7.96 -13.83 34.18
CA GLY A 28 -6.98 -14.92 34.28
C GLY A 28 -7.10 -16.00 33.21
N LEU A 29 -7.88 -15.78 32.15
CA LEU A 29 -8.04 -16.71 31.03
C LEU A 29 -7.02 -16.39 29.93
N THR A 30 -6.24 -17.40 29.54
CA THR A 30 -5.29 -17.32 28.42
C THR A 30 -6.04 -17.47 27.10
N THR A 31 -5.97 -16.47 26.24
CA THR A 31 -6.49 -16.53 24.87
C THR A 31 -5.33 -16.41 23.89
N GLU A 32 -5.32 -17.26 22.87
CA GLU A 32 -4.42 -17.13 21.72
C GLU A 32 -4.93 -16.00 20.83
N VAL A 33 -4.18 -14.90 20.78
CA VAL A 33 -4.49 -13.78 19.90
C VAL A 33 -3.58 -13.89 18.68
N ASN A 34 -4.20 -14.02 17.50
CA ASN A 34 -3.49 -13.86 16.24
C ASN A 34 -3.11 -12.38 16.09
N VAL A 35 -1.82 -12.09 16.24
CA VAL A 35 -1.29 -10.76 15.97
C VAL A 35 -1.01 -10.72 14.46
N PRO A 36 -1.72 -9.90 13.68
CA PRO A 36 -1.36 -9.72 12.28
C PRO A 36 0.07 -9.18 12.20
N ASP A 37 0.87 -9.73 11.28
CA ASP A 37 2.28 -9.32 11.09
C ASP A 37 2.41 -7.79 11.06
N PRO A 38 3.43 -7.20 11.72
CA PRO A 38 3.63 -5.75 11.75
C PRO A 38 3.90 -5.14 10.36
N ALA A 39 4.02 -5.97 9.32
CA ALA A 39 4.10 -5.56 7.92
C ALA A 39 2.73 -5.29 7.26
N SER A 40 1.61 -5.57 7.95
CA SER A 40 0.25 -5.46 7.39
C SER A 40 -0.58 -4.30 7.94
N SER A 41 -0.05 -3.58 8.94
CA SER A 41 -0.57 -2.27 9.34
C SER A 41 0.38 -1.21 8.77
N PRO A 42 -0.11 -0.12 8.14
CA PRO A 42 0.78 0.99 7.84
C PRO A 42 1.49 1.37 9.14
N PRO A 43 2.82 1.59 9.12
CA PRO A 43 3.45 2.21 10.27
C PRO A 43 2.64 3.46 10.60
N ALA A 44 2.54 3.82 11.87
CA ALA A 44 1.99 5.12 12.30
C ALA A 44 2.86 6.31 11.79
N GLY A 45 3.62 6.10 10.71
CA GLY A 45 4.53 6.99 10.04
C GLY A 45 3.80 8.02 9.20
N ASP A 46 4.45 9.17 9.11
CA ASP A 46 3.99 10.41 8.51
C ASP A 46 3.18 10.22 7.23
N LEU A 47 2.00 10.84 7.24
CA LEU A 47 1.12 10.98 6.09
C LEU A 47 1.91 11.58 4.91
N ALA A 48 2.02 10.83 3.82
CA ALA A 48 2.75 11.21 2.61
C ALA A 48 1.83 11.58 1.46
N PHE A 49 0.64 10.98 1.38
CA PHE A 49 -0.25 11.11 0.24
C PHE A 49 -1.69 11.39 0.64
N LEU A 50 -2.39 12.16 -0.19
CA LEU A 50 -3.81 12.47 -0.04
C LEU A 50 -4.60 12.05 -1.27
N VAL A 51 -5.68 11.32 -1.04
CA VAL A 51 -6.67 10.96 -2.05
C VAL A 51 -7.86 11.91 -1.91
N HIS A 52 -8.26 12.55 -3.01
CA HIS A 52 -9.30 13.55 -2.96
C HIS A 52 -10.71 12.96 -2.96
N HIS A 53 -10.94 11.95 -3.78
CA HIS A 53 -12.22 11.25 -3.86
C HIS A 53 -12.04 9.73 -3.80
N GLU A 54 -13.00 9.04 -3.18
CA GLU A 54 -13.03 7.57 -3.21
C GLU A 54 -13.16 7.08 -4.65
N GLY A 55 -12.30 6.16 -5.06
CA GLY A 55 -12.25 5.68 -6.44
C GLY A 55 -11.39 6.54 -7.39
N ASP A 56 -10.70 7.58 -6.89
CA ASP A 56 -9.61 8.18 -7.64
C ASP A 56 -8.51 7.14 -7.89
N ASP A 57 -7.86 7.22 -9.06
CA ASP A 57 -6.79 6.30 -9.45
C ASP A 57 -5.42 6.74 -8.90
N VAL A 58 -5.35 7.96 -8.37
CA VAL A 58 -4.12 8.64 -7.98
C VAL A 58 -4.27 9.38 -6.64
N ALA A 59 -3.15 9.52 -5.94
CA ALA A 59 -3.04 10.37 -4.76
C ALA A 59 -1.98 11.45 -4.96
N VAL A 60 -2.09 12.57 -4.26
CA VAL A 60 -1.14 13.69 -4.32
C VAL A 60 -0.20 13.66 -3.13
N ALA A 61 1.10 13.80 -3.38
CA ALA A 61 2.13 13.89 -2.35
C ALA A 61 2.02 15.20 -1.57
N VAL A 62 1.99 15.13 -0.24
CA VAL A 62 2.00 16.31 0.66
C VAL A 62 3.38 16.61 1.25
N ARG A 63 4.38 15.82 0.88
CA ARG A 63 5.80 15.98 1.19
C ARG A 63 6.63 15.21 0.17
N ASP A 64 7.92 15.49 0.12
CA ASP A 64 8.85 14.62 -0.58
C ASP A 64 8.85 13.23 0.07
N THR A 65 8.78 12.20 -0.77
CA THR A 65 8.66 10.81 -0.35
C THR A 65 9.71 9.98 -1.07
N ASP A 66 10.62 9.39 -0.31
CA ASP A 66 11.60 8.43 -0.83
C ASP A 66 10.93 7.06 -1.11
N PRO A 67 11.56 6.21 -1.94
CA PRO A 67 11.08 4.86 -2.17
C PRO A 67 10.92 4.06 -0.87
N GLY A 68 9.83 3.29 -0.75
CA GLY A 68 9.54 2.44 0.39
C GLY A 68 8.10 2.54 0.89
N GLY A 69 7.81 1.81 1.97
CA GLY A 69 6.50 1.78 2.61
C GLY A 69 6.17 3.11 3.29
N THR A 70 4.98 3.63 3.01
CA THR A 70 4.48 4.90 3.54
C THR A 70 2.96 4.89 3.67
N THR A 71 2.37 5.99 4.14
CA THR A 71 0.95 6.08 4.47
C THR A 71 0.26 7.17 3.65
N GLY A 72 -0.89 6.83 3.07
CA GLY A 72 -1.82 7.77 2.47
C GLY A 72 -3.10 7.91 3.30
N ALA A 73 -3.90 8.94 3.01
CA ALA A 73 -5.24 9.07 3.58
C ALA A 73 -6.25 9.61 2.55
N TYR A 74 -7.51 9.23 2.73
CA TYR A 74 -8.63 9.79 2.00
C TYR A 74 -9.10 11.08 2.67
N LEU A 75 -9.24 12.16 1.90
CA LEU A 75 -9.67 13.46 2.43
C LEU A 75 -11.12 13.45 2.94
N ALA A 76 -11.99 12.69 2.30
CA ALA A 76 -13.41 12.65 2.67
C ALA A 76 -13.66 11.89 3.98
N SER A 77 -13.03 10.72 4.15
CA SER A 77 -13.26 9.85 5.31
C SER A 77 -12.20 9.98 6.41
N GLY A 78 -11.01 10.49 6.08
CA GLY A 78 -9.84 10.47 6.96
C GLY A 78 -9.23 9.07 7.13
N GLU A 79 -9.75 8.06 6.44
CA GLU A 79 -9.24 6.70 6.47
C GLU A 79 -7.83 6.64 5.92
N ARG A 80 -6.95 5.90 6.60
CA ARG A 80 -5.54 5.74 6.23
C ARG A 80 -5.29 4.40 5.59
N PHE A 81 -4.38 4.36 4.62
CA PHE A 81 -3.96 3.14 3.95
C PHE A 81 -2.44 3.12 3.79
N ALA A 82 -1.88 1.91 3.72
CA ALA A 82 -0.48 1.71 3.39
C ALA A 82 -0.27 1.73 1.88
N ILE A 83 0.83 2.32 1.41
CA ILE A 83 1.27 2.27 0.02
C ILE A 83 2.78 2.17 -0.05
N GLU A 84 3.29 1.45 -1.04
CA GLU A 84 4.73 1.35 -1.30
C GLU A 84 5.10 2.28 -2.46
N ALA A 85 5.89 3.31 -2.20
CA ALA A 85 6.45 4.18 -3.24
C ALA A 85 7.60 3.43 -3.94
N ARG A 86 7.50 3.24 -5.25
CA ARG A 86 8.51 2.52 -6.03
C ARG A 86 9.70 3.39 -6.45
N GLU A 87 9.51 4.70 -6.41
CA GLU A 87 10.49 5.71 -6.77
C GLU A 87 10.29 6.94 -5.87
N ALA A 88 11.21 7.91 -5.94
CA ALA A 88 11.05 9.16 -5.22
C ALA A 88 9.89 9.97 -5.82
N ILE A 89 8.98 10.44 -4.96
CA ILE A 89 7.81 11.22 -5.34
C ILE A 89 7.92 12.60 -4.68
N PRO A 90 8.21 13.65 -5.46
CA PRO A 90 8.33 14.99 -4.91
C PRO A 90 6.98 15.55 -4.45
N LEU A 91 7.01 16.51 -3.54
CA LEU A 91 5.84 17.25 -3.07
C LEU A 91 4.96 17.73 -4.25
N GLY A 92 3.64 17.52 -4.14
CA GLY A 92 2.64 17.96 -5.12
C GLY A 92 2.50 17.07 -6.35
N HIS A 93 3.37 16.06 -6.50
CA HIS A 93 3.24 15.09 -7.58
C HIS A 93 2.27 13.96 -7.26
N LYS A 94 1.85 13.22 -8.29
CA LYS A 94 0.89 12.12 -8.17
C LYS A 94 1.57 10.76 -8.04
N ILE A 95 0.99 9.89 -7.25
CA ILE A 95 1.29 8.45 -7.18
C ILE A 95 0.07 7.65 -7.65
N ALA A 96 0.30 6.55 -8.38
CA ALA A 96 -0.77 5.62 -8.75
C ALA A 96 -1.19 4.77 -7.53
N LEU A 97 -2.51 4.68 -7.26
CA LEU A 97 -3.06 3.89 -6.16
C LEU A 97 -3.27 2.41 -6.51
N ARG A 98 -3.33 2.11 -7.81
CA ARG A 98 -3.50 0.77 -8.36
C ARG A 98 -2.71 0.61 -9.64
N ASP A 99 -2.61 -0.62 -10.13
CA ASP A 99 -2.08 -0.87 -11.46
C ASP A 99 -3.04 -0.28 -12.52
N LEU A 100 -2.46 0.41 -13.49
CA LEU A 100 -3.11 1.01 -14.63
C LEU A 100 -2.47 0.43 -15.90
N ALA A 101 -3.27 -0.17 -16.77
CA ALA A 101 -2.85 -0.65 -18.09
C ALA A 101 -2.49 0.52 -19.01
N GLU A 102 -1.95 0.23 -20.19
CA GLU A 102 -1.76 1.22 -21.26
C GLU A 102 -3.10 1.69 -21.84
N ASP A 103 -3.17 2.97 -22.22
CA ASP A 103 -4.39 3.64 -22.69
C ASP A 103 -5.59 3.51 -21.72
N GLU A 104 -5.33 3.31 -20.44
CA GLU A 104 -6.35 3.26 -19.40
C GLU A 104 -6.69 4.67 -18.90
N ASN A 105 -7.97 4.89 -18.61
CA ASN A 105 -8.48 6.12 -18.03
C ASN A 105 -7.91 6.32 -16.62
N VAL A 106 -7.49 7.55 -16.32
CA VAL A 106 -7.00 7.96 -15.00
C VAL A 106 -7.87 9.09 -14.46
N THR A 107 -8.34 8.90 -13.23
CA THR A 107 -9.28 9.77 -12.53
C THR A 107 -8.61 10.44 -11.34
N GLU A 108 -8.84 11.74 -11.18
CA GLU A 108 -8.46 12.54 -10.01
C GLU A 108 -9.60 13.51 -9.71
N TYR A 109 -9.98 13.69 -8.44
CA TYR A 109 -11.13 14.49 -8.02
C TYR A 109 -12.46 13.99 -8.64
N GLY A 110 -12.60 12.69 -8.91
CA GLY A 110 -13.77 12.12 -9.59
C GLY A 110 -13.90 12.52 -11.06
N VAL A 111 -12.87 13.10 -11.68
CA VAL A 111 -12.88 13.52 -13.08
C VAL A 111 -11.76 12.83 -13.86
N LEU A 112 -12.05 12.44 -15.10
CA LEU A 112 -11.05 11.92 -16.03
C LEU A 112 -9.99 12.99 -16.32
N ILE A 113 -8.77 12.78 -15.83
CA ILE A 113 -7.64 13.69 -16.06
C ILE A 113 -6.82 13.31 -17.29
N GLY A 114 -6.81 12.03 -17.67
CA GLY A 114 -5.95 11.55 -18.74
C GLY A 114 -6.07 10.07 -19.04
N LEU A 115 -5.22 9.65 -19.98
CA LEU A 115 -4.99 8.27 -20.39
C LEU A 115 -3.52 7.94 -20.14
N THR A 116 -3.24 6.75 -19.63
CA THR A 116 -1.86 6.28 -19.52
C THR A 116 -1.23 6.10 -20.91
N ARG A 117 0.07 6.39 -21.02
CA ARG A 117 0.86 6.18 -22.27
C ARG A 117 1.57 4.84 -22.30
N ARG A 118 1.63 4.18 -21.16
CA ARG A 118 2.28 2.90 -20.89
C ARG A 118 1.70 2.36 -19.57
N PRO A 119 1.84 1.07 -19.27
CA PRO A 119 1.42 0.54 -17.98
C PRO A 119 2.10 1.28 -16.81
N ILE A 120 1.33 1.59 -15.76
CA ILE A 120 1.80 2.22 -14.52
C ILE A 120 1.45 1.29 -13.38
N GLN A 121 2.43 0.92 -12.56
CA GLN A 121 2.19 0.06 -11.41
C GLN A 121 1.75 0.89 -10.20
N ALA A 122 0.99 0.28 -9.30
CA ALA A 122 0.67 0.90 -8.02
C ALA A 122 1.97 1.33 -7.31
N GLY A 123 1.98 2.56 -6.81
CA GLY A 123 3.16 3.13 -6.15
C GLY A 123 4.13 3.90 -7.07
N THR A 124 3.86 3.98 -8.36
CA THR A 124 4.70 4.70 -9.35
C THR A 124 4.28 6.16 -9.52
N LEU A 125 5.23 7.04 -9.81
CA LEU A 125 5.00 8.47 -10.08
C LEU A 125 4.16 8.65 -11.36
N VAL A 126 3.03 9.35 -11.27
CA VAL A 126 2.17 9.70 -12.42
C VAL A 126 2.49 11.13 -12.87
N HIS A 127 2.98 11.28 -14.10
CA HIS A 127 3.39 12.56 -14.67
C HIS A 127 3.21 12.59 -16.20
N THR A 128 3.50 13.72 -16.83
CA THR A 128 3.40 13.92 -18.30
C THR A 128 4.18 12.90 -19.15
N HIS A 129 5.15 12.20 -18.59
CA HIS A 129 5.93 11.19 -19.32
C HIS A 129 5.13 9.88 -19.48
N ASN A 130 4.27 9.52 -18.54
CA ASN A 130 3.46 8.30 -18.54
C ASN A 130 1.94 8.55 -18.60
N LEU A 131 1.51 9.82 -18.55
CA LEU A 131 0.11 10.23 -18.67
C LEU A 131 -0.06 11.28 -19.78
N ARG A 132 -1.06 11.05 -20.64
CA ARG A 132 -1.54 12.02 -21.64
C ARG A 132 -2.83 12.66 -21.11
N SER A 133 -2.84 13.98 -20.95
CA SER A 133 -4.04 14.67 -20.44
C SER A 133 -5.23 14.53 -21.40
N ALA A 134 -6.41 14.26 -20.83
CA ALA A 134 -7.66 14.15 -21.59
C ALA A 134 -8.16 15.51 -22.10
N ARG A 135 -7.74 16.62 -21.48
CA ARG A 135 -8.12 17.99 -21.88
C ARG A 135 -7.55 18.40 -23.24
N TRP A 136 -6.48 17.75 -23.71
CA TRP A 136 -5.79 18.09 -24.97
C TRP A 136 -5.93 16.97 -26.02
N ARG A 137 -7.16 16.48 -26.24
CA ARG A 137 -7.46 15.44 -27.26
C ARG A 137 -7.35 15.96 -28.72
N SER A 138 -6.89 17.19 -28.93
CA SER A 138 -6.90 17.87 -30.24
C SER A 138 -5.59 18.58 -30.61
N SER A 139 -4.44 18.06 -30.16
CA SER A 139 -3.15 18.48 -30.73
C SER A 139 -2.66 17.39 -31.67
N VAL A 140 -2.82 17.69 -32.96
CA VAL A 140 -2.38 16.95 -34.15
C VAL A 140 -0.88 16.74 -34.12
#